data_AF-A0A2N3J572-F1
#
_entry.id   AF-A0A2N3J572-F1
#
_cell.length_a   1.000
_cell.length_b   1.000
_cell.length_c   1.000
_cell.angle_alpha   90.00
_cell.angle_beta   90.00
_cell.angle_gamma   90.00
#
_symmetry.space_group_name_H-M   'P 1'
#
loop_
_entity.id
_entity.type
_entity.pdbx_description
1 polymer ?
#
loop_
_entity_poly.entity_id
_entity_poly.type
_entity_poly.pdbx_seq_one_letter_code
_entity_poly.pdbx_strand_id
1 'polypeptide(L)'
;MSDNAYIGALRISLSRYQAELSEIRAILAQRALSNLEYRAAERTLQVSIEACIGVAKHWARALAGHTPQDAYQAFEILAQRGELSPDTLIGWRKIIGLRNALVHDYLNIDPEIIRSVIGQGYSDQLFTFGNQGLEWLASRLD
;
A
#
# COMPACT_ATOMS: atom_id res chain seq x y z
N MET A 1 7.91 20.12 9.34
CA MET A 1 6.49 19.88 9.00
C MET A 1 5.92 19.06 10.14
N SER A 2 4.86 19.51 10.80
CA SER A 2 4.28 18.76 11.92
C SER A 2 3.79 17.39 11.44
N ASP A 3 3.91 16.35 12.27
CA ASP A 3 3.46 14.99 11.94
C ASP A 3 1.99 14.95 11.51
N ASN A 4 1.17 15.88 12.04
CA ASN A 4 -0.22 16.08 11.63
C ASN A 4 -0.37 16.49 10.15
N ALA A 5 0.47 17.40 9.63
CA ALA A 5 0.42 17.80 8.23
C ALA A 5 0.83 16.65 7.28
N TYR A 6 1.79 15.83 7.70
CA TYR A 6 2.20 14.63 6.96
C TYR A 6 1.09 13.58 6.91
N ILE A 7 0.48 13.26 8.06
CA ILE A 7 -0.67 12.33 8.16
C ILE A 7 -1.83 12.79 7.30
N GLY A 8 -2.17 14.09 7.34
CA GLY A 8 -3.22 14.67 6.52
C GLY A 8 -2.95 14.51 5.02
N ALA A 9 -1.73 14.84 4.57
CA ALA A 9 -1.34 14.68 3.16
C ALA A 9 -1.37 13.22 2.70
N LEU A 10 -0.97 12.29 3.57
CA LEU A 10 -0.97 10.86 3.26
C LEU A 10 -2.39 10.29 3.17
N ARG A 11 -3.31 10.74 4.05
CA ARG A 11 -4.73 10.38 4.01
C ARG A 11 -5.36 10.81 2.68
N ILE A 12 -5.16 12.08 2.28
CA ILE A 12 -5.64 12.59 0.99
C ILE A 12 -5.09 11.77 -0.17
N SER A 13 -3.80 11.42 -0.12
CA SER A 13 -3.16 10.63 -1.17
C SER A 13 -3.72 9.21 -1.27
N LEU A 14 -3.90 8.51 -0.16
CA LEU A 14 -4.50 7.17 -0.14
C LEU A 14 -5.93 7.18 -0.69
N SER A 15 -6.75 8.16 -0.29
CA SER A 15 -8.11 8.30 -0.82
C SER A 15 -8.13 8.51 -2.34
N ARG A 16 -7.21 9.33 -2.86
CA ARG A 16 -7.07 9.53 -4.31
C ARG A 16 -6.66 8.23 -5.01
N TYR A 17 -5.64 7.53 -4.50
CA TYR A 17 -5.19 6.29 -5.12
C TYR A 17 -6.26 5.19 -5.09
N GLN A 18 -7.07 5.13 -4.03
CA GLN A 18 -8.21 4.22 -3.94
C GLN A 18 -9.26 4.51 -5.02
N ALA A 19 -9.56 5.79 -5.25
CA ALA A 19 -10.49 6.20 -6.30
C ALA A 19 -9.95 5.84 -7.69
N GLU A 20 -8.69 6.12 -7.96
CA GLU A 20 -8.01 5.77 -9.23
C GLU A 20 -8.04 4.26 -9.49
N LEU A 21 -7.68 3.41 -8.51
CA LEU A 21 -7.75 1.95 -8.68
C LEU A 21 -9.19 1.46 -8.87
N SER A 22 -10.16 2.11 -8.22
CA SER A 22 -11.58 1.78 -8.40
C SER A 22 -12.08 2.09 -9.80
N GLU A 23 -11.66 3.22 -10.38
CA GLU A 23 -11.94 3.59 -11.76
C GLU A 23 -11.31 2.58 -12.75
N ILE A 24 -10.05 2.23 -12.53
CA ILE A 24 -9.34 1.24 -13.36
C ILE A 24 -10.03 -0.14 -13.27
N ARG A 25 -10.46 -0.55 -12.08
CA ARG A 25 -11.24 -1.78 -11.88
C ARG A 25 -12.57 -1.74 -12.66
N ALA A 26 -13.26 -0.59 -12.66
CA ALA A 26 -14.50 -0.43 -13.42
C ALA A 26 -14.29 -0.50 -14.94
N ILE A 27 -13.16 0.01 -15.44
CA ILE A 27 -12.79 -0.10 -16.86
C ILE A 27 -12.46 -1.56 -17.19
N LEU A 28 -11.65 -2.23 -16.36
CA LEU A 28 -11.28 -3.65 -16.53
C LEU A 28 -12.49 -4.58 -16.60
N ALA A 29 -13.56 -4.27 -15.86
CA ALA A 29 -14.80 -5.04 -15.89
C ALA A 29 -15.55 -4.95 -17.24
N GLN A 30 -15.24 -3.94 -18.07
CA GLN A 30 -15.92 -3.67 -19.34
C GLN A 30 -15.05 -3.98 -20.56
N ARG A 31 -13.74 -3.72 -20.48
CA ARG A 31 -12.79 -3.91 -21.58
C ARG A 31 -11.35 -4.03 -21.09
N ALA A 32 -10.48 -4.46 -21.99
CA ALA A 32 -9.04 -4.36 -21.77
C ALA A 32 -8.59 -2.89 -21.58
N LEU A 33 -7.63 -2.69 -20.68
CA LEU A 33 -6.94 -1.40 -20.52
C LEU A 33 -6.10 -1.08 -21.76
N SER A 34 -6.15 0.18 -22.18
CA SER A 34 -5.17 0.76 -23.09
C SER A 34 -3.79 0.85 -22.43
N ASN A 35 -2.74 1.08 -23.21
CA ASN A 35 -1.39 1.23 -22.68
C ASN A 35 -1.25 2.37 -21.67
N LEU A 36 -2.02 3.46 -21.84
CA LEU A 36 -2.01 4.59 -20.89
C LEU A 36 -2.68 4.21 -19.57
N GLU A 37 -3.84 3.57 -19.63
CA GLU A 37 -4.57 3.13 -18.44
C GLU A 37 -3.81 2.03 -17.70
N TYR A 38 -3.11 1.17 -18.43
CA TYR A 38 -2.25 0.14 -17.85
C TYR A 38 -1.08 0.78 -17.08
N ARG A 39 -0.39 1.79 -17.65
CA ARG A 39 0.65 2.54 -16.93
C ARG A 39 0.11 3.28 -15.72
N ALA A 40 -1.10 3.83 -15.81
CA ALA A 40 -1.78 4.42 -14.66
C ALA A 40 -2.03 3.36 -13.57
N ALA A 41 -2.49 2.18 -13.95
CA ALA A 41 -2.73 1.06 -13.04
C ALA A 41 -1.47 0.64 -12.28
N GLU A 42 -0.37 0.42 -13.01
CA GLU A 42 0.94 0.10 -12.42
C GLU A 42 1.39 1.18 -11.45
N ARG A 43 1.34 2.44 -11.88
CA ARG A 43 1.83 3.55 -11.06
C ARG A 43 0.97 3.75 -9.82
N THR A 44 -0.35 3.74 -9.95
CA THR A 44 -1.26 3.91 -8.81
C THR A 44 -1.11 2.75 -7.83
N LEU A 45 -0.96 1.51 -8.29
CA LEU A 45 -0.71 0.37 -7.42
C LEU A 45 0.64 0.50 -6.69
N GLN A 46 1.70 0.87 -7.40
CA GLN A 46 3.03 1.09 -6.83
C GLN A 46 2.98 2.14 -5.71
N VAL A 47 2.40 3.32 -5.96
CA VAL A 47 2.36 4.40 -4.94
C VAL A 47 1.41 4.09 -3.78
N SER A 48 0.36 3.29 -4.02
CA SER A 48 -0.51 2.79 -2.95
C SER A 48 0.27 1.88 -1.99
N ILE A 49 1.08 0.97 -2.53
CA ILE A 49 1.92 0.08 -1.73
C ILE A 49 3.00 0.87 -0.98
N GLU A 50 3.65 1.83 -1.64
CA GLU A 50 4.66 2.69 -0.99
C GLU A 50 4.06 3.55 0.13
N ALA A 51 2.86 4.08 -0.05
CA ALA A 51 2.13 4.79 1.01
C ALA A 51 1.89 3.89 2.22
N CYS A 52 1.46 2.64 2.01
CA CYS A 52 1.29 1.66 3.08
C CYS A 52 2.61 1.32 3.77
N ILE A 53 3.70 1.15 3.03
CA ILE A 53 5.04 0.93 3.60
C ILE A 53 5.45 2.13 4.47
N GLY A 54 5.17 3.35 4.02
CA GLY A 54 5.40 4.57 4.79
C GLY A 54 4.62 4.60 6.10
N VAL A 55 3.32 4.30 6.06
CA VAL A 55 2.46 4.16 7.25
C VAL A 55 3.03 3.09 8.19
N ALA A 56 3.34 1.90 7.67
CA ALA A 56 3.86 0.79 8.46
C ALA A 56 5.16 1.15 9.17
N LYS A 57 6.10 1.82 8.48
CA LYS A 57 7.36 2.25 9.07
C LYS A 57 7.17 3.29 10.16
N HIS A 58 6.29 4.27 9.95
CA HIS A 58 6.01 5.29 10.95
C HIS A 58 5.34 4.67 12.18
N TRP A 59 4.33 3.85 11.96
CA TRP A 59 3.61 3.11 13.01
C TRP A 59 4.55 2.20 13.80
N ALA A 60 5.33 1.36 13.13
CA ALA A 60 6.30 0.47 13.76
C ALA A 60 7.35 1.24 14.57
N ARG A 61 7.85 2.36 14.05
CA ARG A 61 8.80 3.22 14.77
C ARG A 61 8.20 3.77 16.06
N ALA A 62 6.94 4.22 16.02
CA ALA A 62 6.24 4.74 17.19
C ALA A 62 6.04 3.65 18.27
N LEU A 63 5.86 2.39 17.87
CA LEU A 63 5.74 1.25 18.79
C LEU A 63 7.07 0.76 19.36
N ALA A 64 8.09 0.66 18.50
CA ALA A 64 9.36 0.02 18.85
C ALA A 64 10.41 1.00 19.40
N GLY A 65 10.22 2.30 19.21
CA GLY A 65 11.18 3.33 19.61
C GLY A 65 12.41 3.44 18.70
N HIS A 66 12.51 2.62 17.65
CA HIS A 66 13.57 2.67 16.65
C HIS A 66 13.00 2.51 15.24
N THR A 67 13.73 2.98 14.24
CA THR A 67 13.32 2.86 12.84
C THR A 67 13.49 1.43 12.34
N PRO A 68 12.51 0.84 11.64
CA PRO A 68 12.69 -0.44 10.95
C PRO A 68 13.73 -0.34 9.83
N GLN A 69 14.55 -1.37 9.68
CA GLN A 69 15.62 -1.50 8.68
C GLN A 69 15.05 -1.52 7.25
N ASP A 70 13.92 -2.21 7.05
CA ASP A 70 13.27 -2.31 5.75
C ASP A 70 11.73 -2.32 5.86
N ALA A 71 11.06 -2.51 4.73
CA ALA A 71 9.61 -2.55 4.67
C ALA A 71 9.04 -3.79 5.40
N TYR A 72 9.64 -4.96 5.21
CA TYR A 72 9.12 -6.20 5.77
C TYR A 72 9.26 -6.22 7.29
N GLN A 73 10.39 -5.76 7.82
CA GLN A 73 10.59 -5.61 9.26
C GLN A 73 9.54 -4.68 9.90
N ALA A 74 9.09 -3.63 9.18
CA ALA A 74 8.03 -2.77 9.70
C ALA A 74 6.75 -3.56 9.97
N PHE A 75 6.31 -4.41 9.04
CA PHE A 75 5.13 -5.27 9.23
C PHE A 75 5.36 -6.36 10.30
N GLU A 76 6.56 -6.91 10.40
CA GLU A 76 6.90 -7.86 11.48
C GLU A 76 6.77 -7.23 12.86
N ILE A 77 7.25 -5.99 13.04
CA ILE A 77 7.09 -5.25 14.30
C ILE A 77 5.61 -5.04 14.61
N LEU A 78 4.79 -4.64 13.62
CA LEU A 78 3.35 -4.47 13.84
C LEU A 78 2.67 -5.77 14.28
N ALA A 79 3.05 -6.90 13.67
CA ALA A 79 2.52 -8.20 14.07
C ALA A 79 2.98 -8.62 15.48
N GLN A 80 4.26 -8.42 15.81
CA GLN A 80 4.81 -8.70 17.15
C GLN A 80 4.15 -7.86 18.25
N ARG A 81 3.67 -6.66 17.91
CA ARG A 81 2.99 -5.74 18.82
C ARG A 81 1.48 -5.94 18.87
N GLY A 82 0.93 -6.90 18.11
CA GLY A 82 -0.49 -7.23 18.09
C GLY A 82 -1.37 -6.33 17.22
N GLU A 83 -0.78 -5.42 16.44
CA GLU A 83 -1.52 -4.50 15.55
C GLU A 83 -1.89 -5.16 14.22
N LEU A 84 -1.19 -6.24 13.84
CA LEU A 84 -1.51 -7.09 12.70
C LEU A 84 -1.55 -8.55 13.13
N SER A 85 -2.42 -9.35 12.49
CA SER A 85 -2.35 -10.80 12.64
C SER A 85 -1.07 -11.35 11.97
N PRO A 86 -0.29 -12.22 12.64
CA PRO A 86 0.88 -12.87 12.04
C PRO A 86 0.60 -13.57 10.70
N ASP A 87 -0.61 -14.09 10.51
CA ASP A 87 -1.02 -14.78 9.28
C ASP A 87 -1.02 -13.86 8.05
N THR A 88 -1.12 -12.54 8.28
CA THR A 88 -1.11 -11.53 7.19
C THR A 88 0.29 -11.24 6.65
N LEU A 89 1.36 -11.63 7.37
CA LEU A 89 2.74 -11.32 6.99
C LEU A 89 3.14 -11.94 5.64
N ILE A 90 2.62 -13.12 5.32
CA ILE A 90 2.85 -13.76 4.01
C ILE A 90 2.24 -12.90 2.89
N GLY A 91 1.05 -12.34 3.12
CA GLY A 91 0.39 -11.41 2.19
C GLY A 91 1.22 -10.15 1.98
N TRP A 92 1.66 -9.52 3.07
CA TRP A 92 2.52 -8.33 3.00
C TRP A 92 3.86 -8.57 2.30
N ARG A 93 4.47 -9.74 2.52
CA ARG A 93 5.69 -10.12 1.79
C ARG A 93 5.45 -10.14 0.28
N LYS A 94 4.33 -10.71 -0.18
CA LYS A 94 3.97 -10.73 -1.61
C LYS A 94 3.72 -9.33 -2.16
N ILE A 95 3.01 -8.48 -1.40
CA ILE A 95 2.74 -7.08 -1.77
C ILE A 95 4.05 -6.29 -1.92
N ILE A 96 4.97 -6.43 -0.97
CA ILE A 96 6.29 -5.79 -1.03
C ILE A 96 7.09 -6.32 -2.24
N GLY A 97 7.02 -7.62 -2.50
CA GLY A 97 7.62 -8.25 -3.68
C GLY A 97 7.08 -7.67 -4.99
N LEU A 98 5.76 -7.52 -5.09
CA LEU A 98 5.11 -6.89 -6.25
C LEU A 98 5.59 -5.46 -6.47
N ARG A 99 5.69 -4.65 -5.41
CA ARG A 99 6.26 -3.30 -5.50
C ARG A 99 7.69 -3.32 -6.04
N ASN A 100 8.53 -4.24 -5.54
CA ASN A 100 9.91 -4.34 -6.00
C ASN A 100 9.98 -4.73 -7.48
N ALA A 101 9.11 -5.66 -7.92
CA ALA A 101 8.99 -6.02 -9.33
C ALA A 101 8.59 -4.80 -10.18
N LEU A 102 7.55 -4.06 -9.78
CA LEU A 102 7.06 -2.85 -10.45
C LEU A 102 8.12 -1.76 -10.65
N VAL A 103 9.19 -1.75 -9.84
CA VAL A 103 10.27 -0.76 -9.92
C VAL A 103 11.50 -1.29 -10.61
N HIS A 104 11.92 -2.51 -10.29
CA HIS A 104 13.23 -3.04 -10.68
C HIS A 104 13.18 -4.08 -11.80
N ASP A 105 12.03 -4.76 -11.97
CA ASP A 105 11.84 -5.83 -12.95
C ASP A 105 10.70 -5.50 -13.94
N TYR A 106 10.40 -4.21 -14.11
CA TYR A 106 9.25 -3.70 -14.86
C TYR A 106 9.21 -4.15 -16.33
N LEU A 107 10.34 -4.55 -16.92
CA LEU A 107 10.39 -5.09 -18.28
C LEU A 107 9.85 -6.52 -18.39
N ASN A 108 9.80 -7.27 -17.28
CA ASN A 108 9.45 -8.69 -17.26
C ASN A 108 8.13 -8.96 -16.51
N ILE A 109 7.43 -7.92 -16.05
CA ILE A 109 6.15 -8.09 -15.37
C ILE A 109 5.10 -8.53 -16.38
N ASP A 110 4.45 -9.66 -16.08
CA ASP A 110 3.26 -10.09 -16.79
C ASP A 110 2.10 -9.11 -16.49
N PRO A 111 1.55 -8.43 -17.51
CA PRO A 111 0.42 -7.52 -17.34
C PRO A 111 -0.79 -8.14 -16.65
N GLU A 112 -0.97 -9.46 -16.76
CA GLU A 112 -2.07 -10.18 -16.11
C GLU A 112 -1.96 -10.16 -14.58
N ILE A 113 -0.76 -10.02 -14.02
CA ILE A 113 -0.58 -9.86 -12.56
C ILE A 113 -1.27 -8.57 -12.10
N ILE A 114 -1.03 -7.46 -12.79
CA ILE A 114 -1.60 -6.15 -12.43
C ILE A 114 -3.12 -6.16 -12.62
N ARG A 115 -3.59 -6.74 -13.74
CA ARG A 115 -5.02 -6.92 -13.98
C ARG A 115 -5.67 -7.76 -12.89
N SER A 116 -5.05 -8.87 -12.48
CA SER A 116 -5.58 -9.75 -11.45
C SER A 116 -5.63 -9.06 -10.08
N VAL A 117 -4.57 -8.37 -9.68
CA VAL A 117 -4.50 -7.69 -8.38
C VAL A 117 -5.58 -6.62 -8.24
N ILE A 118 -5.81 -5.83 -9.29
CA ILE A 118 -6.80 -4.76 -9.30
C ILE A 118 -8.21 -5.34 -9.50
N GLY A 119 -8.38 -6.20 -10.50
CA GLY A 119 -9.67 -6.78 -10.89
C GLY A 119 -10.30 -7.65 -9.80
N GLN A 120 -9.48 -8.38 -9.03
CA GLN A 120 -9.95 -9.24 -7.94
C GLN A 120 -10.07 -8.50 -6.59
N GLY A 121 -9.80 -7.19 -6.56
CA GLY A 121 -9.93 -6.38 -5.34
C GLY A 121 -8.87 -6.65 -4.28
N TYR A 122 -7.77 -7.34 -4.62
CA TYR A 122 -6.66 -7.58 -3.69
C TYR A 122 -5.96 -6.29 -3.26
N SER A 123 -6.11 -5.21 -4.02
CA SER A 123 -5.65 -3.87 -3.62
C SER A 123 -6.44 -3.25 -2.47
N ASP A 124 -7.67 -3.71 -2.18
CA ASP A 124 -8.55 -3.06 -1.21
C ASP A 124 -7.98 -3.13 0.23
N GLN A 125 -7.28 -4.23 0.55
CA GLN A 125 -6.59 -4.40 1.84
C GLN A 125 -5.53 -3.33 2.12
N LEU A 126 -4.93 -2.74 1.07
CA LEU A 126 -3.94 -1.66 1.21
C LEU A 126 -4.59 -0.45 1.86
N PHE A 127 -5.78 -0.08 1.40
CA PHE A 127 -6.49 1.10 1.88
C PHE A 127 -7.09 0.88 3.27
N THR A 128 -7.59 -0.32 3.56
CA THR A 128 -7.99 -0.70 4.92
C THR A 128 -6.82 -0.54 5.90
N PHE A 129 -5.66 -1.13 5.57
CA PHE A 129 -4.46 -1.02 6.41
C PHE A 129 -3.96 0.42 6.54
N GLY A 130 -3.86 1.15 5.43
CA GLY A 130 -3.37 2.52 5.41
C GLY A 130 -4.24 3.44 6.27
N ASN A 131 -5.56 3.32 6.18
CA ASN A 131 -6.47 4.11 7.00
C ASN A 131 -6.37 3.75 8.49
N GLN A 132 -6.32 2.45 8.83
CA GLN A 132 -6.13 1.99 10.21
C GLN A 132 -4.85 2.56 10.84
N GLY A 133 -3.72 2.48 10.11
CA GLY A 133 -2.46 3.00 10.61
C GLY A 133 -2.44 4.52 10.75
N LEU A 134 -3.09 5.25 9.84
CA LEU A 134 -3.22 6.70 9.95
C LEU A 134 -4.14 7.14 11.11
N GLU A 135 -5.21 6.40 11.39
CA GLU A 135 -6.06 6.63 12.57
C GLU A 135 -5.29 6.42 13.87
N TRP A 136 -4.55 5.31 13.96
CA TRP A 136 -3.70 4.98 15.11
C TRP A 136 -2.59 6.03 15.34
N LEU A 137 -2.00 6.54 14.25
CA LEU A 137 -0.96 7.57 14.34
C LEU A 137 -1.56 8.92 14.77
N ALA A 138 -2.74 9.27 14.25
CA ALA A 138 -3.44 10.49 14.63
C ALA A 138 -3.82 10.49 16.12
N SER A 139 -4.25 9.34 16.67
CA SER A 139 -4.63 9.24 18.09
C SER A 139 -3.47 9.33 19.09
N ARG A 140 -2.22 9.47 18.61
CA ARG A 140 -1.01 9.67 19.43
C ARG A 140 -0.42 11.06 19.31
N LEU A 141 -1.02 11.94 18.50
CA LEU A 141 -0.61 13.33 18.34
C LEU A 141 -1.34 14.29 19.30
N ASP A 142 -2.29 13.76 20.07
CA ASP A 142 -2.96 14.43 21.19
C ASP A 142 -2.23 14.16 22.51
#